data_AF-A0A1S3YVL9-F1
#
_entry.id   AF-A0A1S3YVL9-F1
#
_cell.length_a   1.000
_cell.length_b   1.000
_cell.length_c   1.000
_cell.angle_alpha   90.00
_cell.angle_beta   90.00
_cell.angle_gamma   90.00
#
_symmetry.space_group_name_H-M   'P 1'
#
loop_
_entity.id
_entity.type
_entity.pdbx_description
1 polymer ?
#
loop_
_entity_poly.entity_id
_entity_poly.type
_entity_poly.pdbx_seq_one_letter_code
_entity_poly.pdbx_strand_id
1 'polypeptide(L)'
;MVVSLRRGRDLDREQNISQSNRNVVPLTLVPFEIDELTELIDVVIEQAQVDKVTRRMAQKLSDPGSFTILCTIENYAFAKALCDLGANINLMLLAIYINLGIDRARPTSMLLQLADRTVKRPIGILDDVLVQVGKFVFPANFVILDFQVDGEIPIILGRSLLAAGRALIDCETGELKMRLNNKEIIFNVQQFMRRPNKFANCRQWRQLM
;
A
#
# COMPACT_ATOMS: atom_id res chain seq x y z
N MET A 1 -19.54 -9.67 11.15
CA MET A 1 -21.00 -9.82 10.92
C MET A 1 -21.70 -8.73 11.74
N VAL A 2 -22.17 -7.66 11.10
CA VAL A 2 -23.15 -6.70 11.63
C VAL A 2 -23.97 -6.24 10.43
N VAL A 3 -25.30 -6.33 10.55
CA VAL A 3 -26.29 -6.01 9.51
C VAL A 3 -26.87 -4.63 9.85
N SER A 4 -26.91 -3.70 8.89
CA SER A 4 -27.51 -2.37 9.10
C SER A 4 -28.79 -2.23 8.29
N LEU A 5 -29.89 -1.89 8.97
CA LEU A 5 -31.21 -1.63 8.38
C LEU A 5 -31.28 -0.21 7.78
N ARG A 6 -31.94 -0.07 6.63
CA ARG A 6 -32.18 1.20 5.91
C ARG A 6 -33.52 1.84 6.25
N ARG A 7 -33.56 3.18 6.25
CA ARG A 7 -34.65 4.09 5.81
C ARG A 7 -34.09 5.53 5.91
N GLY A 8 -34.21 6.50 5.02
CA GLY A 8 -34.88 6.69 3.72
C GLY A 8 -35.31 8.17 3.61
N ARG A 9 -34.97 8.86 2.50
CA ARG A 9 -35.47 10.17 1.97
C ARG A 9 -34.86 11.45 2.59
N ASP A 10 -34.52 12.54 1.89
CA ASP A 10 -34.97 13.12 0.60
C ASP A 10 -33.82 13.80 -0.18
N LEU A 11 -33.97 13.84 -1.51
CA LEU A 11 -33.17 14.59 -2.48
C LEU A 11 -34.14 15.54 -3.20
N ASP A 12 -33.95 16.85 -3.08
CA ASP A 12 -34.54 17.81 -4.01
C ASP A 12 -33.44 18.63 -4.70
N ARG A 13 -33.47 18.51 -6.03
CA ARG A 13 -32.77 19.33 -7.02
C ARG A 13 -33.49 20.67 -7.14
N GLU A 14 -32.73 21.74 -7.36
CA GLU A 14 -32.86 22.69 -8.48
C GLU A 14 -32.22 24.04 -8.13
N GLN A 15 -31.27 24.50 -8.94
CA GLN A 15 -31.02 25.92 -9.14
C GLN A 15 -30.73 26.17 -10.63
N ASN A 16 -31.75 26.67 -11.32
CA ASN A 16 -31.63 27.50 -12.52
C ASN A 16 -31.54 28.96 -12.05
N ILE A 17 -30.70 29.79 -12.68
CA ILE A 17 -31.04 31.19 -13.06
C ILE A 17 -30.09 31.63 -14.19
N SER A 18 -30.72 32.28 -15.16
CA SER A 18 -30.34 32.65 -16.52
C SER A 18 -29.33 33.80 -16.67
N GLN A 19 -28.64 33.78 -17.83
CA GLN A 19 -27.71 34.79 -18.35
C GLN A 19 -28.35 36.18 -18.54
N SER A 20 -27.57 37.24 -18.34
CA SER A 20 -27.77 38.54 -18.98
C SER A 20 -26.43 39.21 -19.28
N ASN A 21 -26.12 39.36 -20.56
CA ASN A 21 -24.98 40.09 -21.11
C ASN A 21 -25.30 41.59 -21.21
N ARG A 22 -24.42 42.49 -20.71
CA ARG A 22 -24.18 43.84 -21.27
C ARG A 22 -22.72 44.26 -21.11
N ASN A 23 -22.23 45.02 -22.09
CA ASN A 23 -20.83 45.23 -22.46
C ASN A 23 -20.06 46.31 -21.65
N VAL A 24 -18.76 46.01 -21.44
CA VAL A 24 -17.49 46.79 -21.35
C VAL A 24 -17.48 48.32 -21.13
N VAL A 25 -16.60 48.79 -20.22
CA VAL A 25 -15.69 49.95 -20.44
C VAL A 25 -14.29 49.59 -19.91
N PRO A 26 -13.18 49.84 -20.63
CA PRO A 26 -11.83 49.58 -20.12
C PRO A 26 -11.38 50.72 -19.19
N LEU A 27 -10.90 50.40 -17.98
CA LEU A 27 -10.22 51.40 -17.16
C LEU A 27 -8.75 51.51 -17.60
N THR A 28 -8.40 52.68 -18.08
CA THR A 28 -7.06 53.09 -18.48
C THR A 28 -6.10 53.11 -17.29
N LEU A 29 -4.94 52.48 -17.43
CA LEU A 29 -3.81 52.61 -16.50
C LEU A 29 -3.20 54.01 -16.68
N VAL A 30 -3.27 54.82 -15.62
CA VAL A 30 -2.50 56.06 -15.51
C VAL A 30 -1.21 55.71 -14.76
N PRO A 31 -0.01 55.99 -15.30
CA PRO A 31 1.22 55.83 -14.54
C PRO A 31 1.23 56.88 -13.43
N PHE A 32 1.30 56.45 -12.16
CA PHE A 32 1.65 57.37 -11.08
C PHE A 32 3.17 57.34 -10.94
N GLU A 33 3.80 58.42 -11.40
CA GLU A 33 5.23 58.66 -11.27
C GLU A 33 5.58 58.75 -9.78
N ILE A 34 6.61 58.00 -9.39
CA ILE A 34 7.18 58.01 -8.05
C ILE A 34 8.06 59.25 -7.97
N ASP A 35 7.75 60.18 -7.05
CA ASP A 35 8.65 61.28 -6.74
C ASP A 35 9.03 61.31 -5.25
N GLU A 36 10.26 61.75 -5.04
CA GLU A 36 11.19 61.58 -3.94
C GLU A 36 10.71 61.78 -2.48
N LEU A 37 11.22 60.89 -1.61
CA LEU A 37 11.67 61.12 -0.22
C LEU A 37 10.91 62.16 0.61
N THR A 38 9.90 61.70 1.35
CA THR A 38 9.56 62.30 2.65
C THR A 38 9.57 61.20 3.70
N GLU A 39 10.55 61.28 4.61
CA GLU A 39 10.58 60.53 5.86
C GLU A 39 9.24 60.72 6.59
N LEU A 40 8.42 59.67 6.62
CA LEU A 40 7.33 59.54 7.59
C LEU A 40 7.71 58.41 8.54
N ILE A 41 8.50 58.81 9.53
CA ILE A 41 8.43 58.41 10.94
C ILE A 41 7.86 57.00 11.15
N ASP A 42 8.72 56.08 11.57
CA ASP A 42 8.39 54.74 12.07
C ASP A 42 7.14 54.75 12.96
N VAL A 43 5.99 54.42 12.40
CA VAL A 43 4.84 53.98 13.21
C VAL A 43 5.09 52.51 13.48
N VAL A 44 5.76 52.23 14.60
CA VAL A 44 5.82 50.89 15.18
C VAL A 44 4.39 50.49 15.52
N ILE A 45 3.71 49.82 14.57
CA ILE A 45 2.49 49.08 14.88
C ILE A 45 2.96 47.77 15.48
N GLU A 46 3.03 47.70 16.82
CA GLU A 46 2.99 46.41 17.50
C GLU A 46 1.64 45.76 17.16
N GLN A 47 1.60 45.01 16.06
CA GLN A 47 0.53 44.05 15.85
C GLN A 47 0.73 42.98 16.92
N ALA A 48 -0.16 43.00 17.92
CA ALA A 48 -0.35 41.90 18.84
C ALA A 48 -0.37 40.62 18.00
N GLN A 49 0.67 39.79 18.18
CA GLN A 49 0.76 38.51 17.53
C GLN A 49 -0.40 37.69 18.08
N VAL A 50 -1.51 37.65 17.36
CA VAL A 50 -2.38 36.49 17.45
C VAL A 50 -1.47 35.37 16.97
N ASP A 51 -1.03 34.52 17.90
CA ASP A 51 -0.28 33.31 17.60
C ASP A 51 -1.10 32.53 16.57
N LYS A 52 -0.81 32.79 15.30
CA LYS A 52 -1.39 32.09 14.19
C LYS A 52 -0.71 30.74 14.26
N VAL A 53 -1.34 29.83 15.00
CA VAL A 53 -1.02 28.41 15.04
C VAL A 53 -1.11 27.93 13.60
N THR A 54 -0.02 28.11 12.87
CA THR A 54 0.12 27.69 11.50
C THR A 54 0.45 26.23 11.61
N ARG A 55 -0.60 25.42 11.73
CA ARG A 55 -0.48 23.96 11.82
C ARG A 55 0.32 23.53 10.60
N ARG A 56 1.56 23.08 10.80
CA ARG A 56 2.37 22.52 9.71
C ARG A 56 1.58 21.36 9.12
N MET A 57 1.13 21.53 7.88
CA MET A 57 0.40 20.48 7.18
C MET A 57 1.40 19.40 6.75
N ALA A 58 1.07 18.14 7.00
CA ALA A 58 1.86 17.03 6.51
C ALA A 58 1.85 17.02 4.97
N GLN A 59 3.00 16.77 4.35
CA GLN A 59 3.09 16.62 2.91
C GLN A 59 2.59 15.23 2.52
N LYS A 60 1.85 15.16 1.41
CA LYS A 60 1.41 13.88 0.85
C LYS A 60 2.60 13.23 0.13
N LEU A 61 3.01 12.05 0.60
CA LEU A 61 4.01 11.23 -0.07
C LEU A 61 3.36 10.35 -1.14
N SER A 62 4.18 9.95 -2.13
CA SER A 62 3.79 8.96 -3.14
C SER A 62 3.58 7.58 -2.50
N ASP A 63 2.76 6.75 -3.12
CA ASP A 63 2.58 5.37 -2.71
C ASP A 63 3.89 4.57 -2.94
N PRO A 64 4.46 3.91 -1.90
CA PRO A 64 5.65 3.07 -2.07
C PRO A 64 5.36 1.79 -2.88
N GLY A 65 4.09 1.43 -3.08
CA GLY A 65 3.68 0.21 -3.77
C GLY A 65 3.78 -1.02 -2.87
N SER A 66 3.91 -2.21 -3.48
CA SER A 66 3.93 -3.48 -2.75
C SER A 66 5.32 -3.83 -2.22
N PHE A 67 5.37 -4.27 -0.96
CA PHE A 67 6.60 -4.76 -0.34
C PHE A 67 6.86 -6.20 -0.79
N THR A 68 7.91 -6.40 -1.57
CA THR A 68 8.33 -7.74 -2.01
C THR A 68 9.75 -8.02 -1.57
N ILE A 69 10.02 -9.28 -1.20
CA ILE A 69 11.36 -9.74 -0.81
C ILE A 69 11.79 -10.96 -1.60
N LEU A 70 13.11 -11.14 -1.68
CA LEU A 70 13.71 -12.40 -2.07
C LEU A 70 13.58 -13.38 -0.90
N CYS A 71 13.08 -14.58 -1.19
CA CYS A 71 13.14 -15.69 -0.25
C CYS A 71 13.52 -16.97 -0.97
N THR A 72 14.02 -17.96 -0.24
CA THR A 72 14.21 -19.32 -0.73
C THR A 72 13.29 -20.22 0.07
N ILE A 73 12.54 -21.08 -0.61
CA ILE A 73 11.75 -22.12 0.03
C ILE A 73 12.34 -23.45 -0.36
N GLU A 74 12.74 -24.24 0.63
CA GLU A 74 13.54 -25.44 0.43
C GLU A 74 14.78 -25.11 -0.42
N ASN A 75 14.82 -25.53 -1.69
CA ASN A 75 15.94 -25.27 -2.62
C ASN A 75 15.59 -24.30 -3.76
N TYR A 76 14.41 -23.69 -3.75
CA TYR A 76 13.95 -22.83 -4.83
C TYR A 76 13.97 -21.36 -4.40
N ALA A 77 14.73 -20.56 -5.13
CA ALA A 77 14.81 -19.12 -4.92
C ALA A 77 13.66 -18.40 -5.62
N PHE A 78 12.93 -17.60 -4.85
CA PHE A 78 11.83 -16.78 -5.30
C PHE A 78 12.25 -15.33 -5.40
N ALA A 79 12.15 -14.79 -6.62
CA ALA A 79 12.56 -13.41 -6.91
C ALA A 79 11.66 -12.36 -6.23
N LYS A 80 10.39 -12.70 -5.95
CA LYS A 80 9.37 -11.77 -5.45
C LYS A 80 8.35 -12.50 -4.57
N ALA A 81 8.54 -12.52 -3.25
CA ALA A 81 7.51 -12.91 -2.30
C ALA A 81 6.84 -11.66 -1.73
N LEU A 82 5.51 -11.57 -1.81
CA LEU A 82 4.74 -10.43 -1.33
C LEU A 82 4.61 -10.46 0.18
N CYS A 83 5.01 -9.39 0.85
CA CYS A 83 4.81 -9.20 2.28
C CYS A 83 3.48 -8.48 2.49
N ASP A 84 2.47 -9.21 2.96
CA ASP A 84 1.11 -8.71 3.09
C ASP A 84 0.64 -8.76 4.56
N LEU A 85 0.39 -7.58 5.12
CA LEU A 85 -0.19 -7.45 6.47
C LEU A 85 -1.72 -7.66 6.48
N GLY A 86 -2.39 -7.60 5.33
CA GLY A 86 -3.80 -7.97 5.17
C GLY A 86 -4.02 -9.48 5.27
N ALA A 87 -3.13 -10.27 4.68
CA ALA A 87 -3.16 -11.72 4.78
C ALA A 87 -2.83 -12.21 6.21
N ASN A 88 -3.72 -13.02 6.79
CA ASN A 88 -3.46 -13.63 8.10
C ASN A 88 -2.49 -14.83 8.00
N ILE A 89 -2.57 -15.56 6.90
CA ILE A 89 -1.85 -16.81 6.63
C ILE A 89 -0.89 -16.63 5.46
N ASN A 90 0.10 -17.50 5.33
CA ASN A 90 0.94 -17.54 4.13
C ASN A 90 0.22 -18.33 3.04
N LEU A 91 0.28 -17.85 1.81
CA LEU A 91 -0.33 -18.49 0.64
C LEU A 91 0.75 -18.88 -0.37
N MET A 92 0.58 -20.05 -0.96
CA MET A 92 1.39 -20.54 -2.07
C MET A 92 0.47 -20.94 -3.21
N LEU A 93 0.78 -20.51 -4.43
CA LEU A 93 -0.01 -20.94 -5.60
C LEU A 93 0.27 -22.41 -5.93
N LEU A 94 -0.75 -23.12 -6.42
CA LEU A 94 -0.64 -24.53 -6.81
C LEU A 94 0.49 -24.76 -7.84
N ALA A 95 0.64 -23.87 -8.82
CA ALA A 95 1.72 -23.97 -9.81
C ALA A 95 3.11 -24.00 -9.17
N ILE A 96 3.29 -23.30 -8.06
CA ILE A 96 4.56 -23.21 -7.33
C ILE A 96 4.77 -24.46 -6.50
N TYR A 97 3.74 -24.92 -5.82
CA TYR A 97 3.76 -26.20 -5.11
C TYR A 97 4.18 -27.35 -6.04
N ILE A 98 3.60 -27.43 -7.25
CA ILE A 98 3.97 -28.43 -8.26
C ILE A 98 5.44 -28.26 -8.69
N ASN A 99 5.89 -27.03 -8.95
CA ASN A 99 7.27 -26.76 -9.37
C ASN A 99 8.31 -27.08 -8.29
N LEU A 100 7.95 -26.95 -7.02
CA LEU A 100 8.80 -27.35 -5.89
C LEU A 100 8.98 -28.88 -5.83
N GLY A 101 8.12 -29.66 -6.49
CA GLY A 101 8.16 -31.13 -6.46
C GLY A 101 7.87 -31.71 -5.08
N ILE A 102 7.21 -30.95 -4.22
CA ILE A 102 6.87 -31.36 -2.86
C ILE A 102 5.55 -32.11 -2.90
N ASP A 103 5.48 -33.28 -2.26
CA ASP A 103 4.27 -34.11 -2.20
C ASP A 103 3.92 -34.49 -0.75
N ARG A 104 3.79 -33.47 0.11
CA ARG A 104 3.44 -33.65 1.53
C ARG A 104 2.33 -32.72 2.01
N ALA A 105 1.58 -32.12 1.09
CA ALA A 105 0.46 -31.27 1.45
C ALA A 105 -0.63 -32.11 2.12
N ARG A 106 -1.02 -31.75 3.34
CA ARG A 106 -2.16 -32.38 4.00
C ARG A 106 -3.48 -31.81 3.49
N PRO A 107 -4.54 -32.64 3.34
CA PRO A 107 -5.87 -32.15 3.04
C PRO A 107 -6.37 -31.18 4.11
N THR A 108 -7.25 -30.26 3.72
CA THR A 108 -7.88 -29.30 4.63
C THR A 108 -9.35 -29.08 4.30
N SER A 109 -10.18 -28.95 5.33
CA SER A 109 -11.59 -28.56 5.21
C SER A 109 -11.79 -27.05 5.18
N MET A 110 -10.71 -26.27 5.36
CA MET A 110 -10.70 -24.81 5.38
C MET A 110 -11.35 -24.21 4.14
N LEU A 111 -11.98 -23.05 4.33
CA LEU A 111 -12.45 -22.18 3.27
C LEU A 111 -11.81 -20.80 3.47
N LEU A 112 -11.31 -20.22 2.38
CA LEU A 112 -10.73 -18.89 2.38
C LEU A 112 -11.68 -17.91 1.71
N GLN A 113 -12.03 -16.85 2.43
CA GLN A 113 -12.67 -15.69 1.83
C GLN A 113 -11.58 -14.72 1.37
N LEU A 114 -11.57 -14.44 0.07
CA LEU A 114 -10.69 -13.51 -0.59
C LEU A 114 -11.22 -12.07 -0.43
N ALA A 115 -10.41 -11.07 -0.79
CA ALA A 115 -10.76 -9.66 -0.62
C ALA A 115 -11.95 -9.22 -1.49
N ASP A 116 -12.13 -9.86 -2.65
CA ASP A 116 -13.32 -9.73 -3.49
C ASP A 116 -14.55 -10.47 -2.94
N ARG A 117 -14.43 -11.04 -1.74
CA ARG A 117 -15.43 -11.83 -1.00
C ARG A 117 -15.73 -13.19 -1.61
N THR A 118 -15.02 -13.59 -2.67
CA THR A 118 -15.13 -14.96 -3.19
C THR A 118 -14.60 -15.95 -2.16
N VAL A 119 -15.22 -17.12 -2.10
CA VAL A 119 -14.81 -18.19 -1.20
C VAL A 119 -14.16 -19.29 -2.02
N LYS A 120 -12.93 -19.67 -1.66
CA LYS A 120 -12.15 -20.72 -2.31
C LYS A 120 -11.81 -21.81 -1.31
N ARG A 121 -11.83 -23.06 -1.79
CA ARG A 121 -11.29 -24.19 -1.05
C ARG A 121 -9.82 -24.35 -1.42
N PRO A 122 -8.88 -24.26 -0.45
CA PRO A 122 -7.48 -24.60 -0.69
C PRO A 122 -7.32 -26.06 -1.10
N ILE A 123 -6.25 -26.34 -1.85
CA ILE A 123 -5.86 -27.70 -2.22
C ILE A 123 -5.37 -28.47 -0.98
N GLY A 124 -4.61 -27.80 -0.13
CA GLY A 124 -4.04 -28.40 1.07
C GLY A 124 -3.26 -27.38 1.88
N ILE A 125 -2.64 -27.89 2.94
CA ILE A 125 -1.71 -27.12 3.77
C ILE A 125 -0.36 -27.82 3.73
N LEU A 126 0.69 -27.05 3.51
CA LEU A 126 2.06 -27.50 3.58
C LEU A 126 2.67 -27.00 4.88
N ASP A 127 2.87 -27.90 5.84
CA ASP A 127 3.38 -27.53 7.17
C ASP A 127 4.91 -27.53 7.22
N ASP A 128 5.44 -26.73 8.16
CA ASP A 128 6.84 -26.68 8.58
C ASP A 128 7.86 -26.53 7.44
N VAL A 129 7.50 -25.74 6.44
CA VAL A 129 8.36 -25.39 5.32
C VAL A 129 9.43 -24.40 5.77
N LEU A 130 10.69 -24.66 5.42
CA LEU A 130 11.78 -23.73 5.71
C LEU A 130 11.81 -22.61 4.67
N VAL A 131 11.57 -21.39 5.16
CA VAL A 131 11.65 -20.15 4.37
C VAL A 131 12.89 -19.39 4.78
N GLN A 132 13.86 -19.30 3.87
CA GLN A 132 15.03 -18.48 4.06
C GLN A 132 14.80 -17.07 3.52
N VAL A 133 14.99 -16.08 4.38
CA VAL A 133 14.93 -14.65 4.06
C VAL A 133 16.27 -14.02 4.43
N GLY A 134 17.11 -13.82 3.42
CA GLY A 134 18.51 -13.43 3.60
C GLY A 134 19.25 -14.46 4.47
N LYS A 135 19.65 -14.04 5.68
CA LYS A 135 20.37 -14.88 6.66
C LYS A 135 19.47 -15.60 7.65
N PHE A 136 18.16 -15.36 7.62
CA PHE A 136 17.20 -15.95 8.54
C PHE A 136 16.47 -17.11 7.92
N VAL A 137 16.17 -18.13 8.71
CA VAL A 137 15.36 -19.27 8.31
C VAL A 137 14.18 -19.36 9.27
N PHE A 138 12.98 -19.40 8.71
CA PHE A 138 11.73 -19.48 9.45
C PHE A 138 10.99 -20.76 9.06
N PRO A 139 10.54 -21.58 10.02
CA PRO A 139 9.52 -22.58 9.73
C PRO A 139 8.19 -21.87 9.46
N ALA A 140 7.47 -22.29 8.43
CA ALA A 140 6.22 -21.67 8.02
C ALA A 140 5.24 -22.68 7.43
N ASN A 141 3.96 -22.50 7.73
CA ASN A 141 2.88 -23.23 7.07
C ASN A 141 2.37 -22.39 5.89
N PHE A 142 2.15 -23.05 4.76
CA PHE A 142 1.56 -22.45 3.57
C PHE A 142 0.23 -23.10 3.23
N VAL A 143 -0.78 -22.28 2.98
CA VAL A 143 -2.02 -22.77 2.39
C VAL A 143 -1.88 -22.73 0.87
N ILE A 144 -2.12 -23.87 0.22
CA ILE A 144 -1.96 -24.02 -1.22
C ILE A 144 -3.28 -23.66 -1.90
N LEU A 145 -3.25 -22.66 -2.77
CA LEU A 145 -4.44 -22.17 -3.47
C LEU A 145 -4.30 -22.40 -4.98
N ASP A 146 -5.29 -23.04 -5.58
CA ASP A 146 -5.42 -23.09 -7.04
C ASP A 146 -6.10 -21.82 -7.53
N PHE A 147 -5.29 -20.89 -8.04
CA PHE A 147 -5.73 -19.59 -8.49
C PHE A 147 -4.91 -19.14 -9.69
N GLN A 148 -5.60 -18.71 -10.74
CA GLN A 148 -5.01 -18.17 -11.95
C GLN A 148 -4.61 -16.71 -11.70
N VAL A 149 -3.32 -16.40 -11.75
CA VAL A 149 -2.83 -15.02 -11.70
C VAL A 149 -1.89 -14.80 -12.88
N ASP A 150 -2.13 -13.74 -13.63
CA ASP A 150 -1.18 -13.21 -14.60
C ASP A 150 -0.10 -12.47 -13.80
N GLY A 151 1.03 -13.10 -13.49
CA GLY A 151 2.15 -12.39 -12.88
C GLY A 151 3.16 -13.19 -12.08
N GLU A 152 4.25 -12.48 -11.76
CA GLU A 152 5.53 -12.99 -11.22
C GLU A 152 5.59 -13.19 -9.70
N ILE A 153 4.51 -12.96 -8.94
CA ILE A 153 4.52 -13.08 -7.46
C ILE A 153 3.96 -14.45 -7.07
N PRO A 154 4.78 -15.45 -6.76
CA PRO A 154 4.35 -16.83 -6.58
C PRO A 154 3.78 -17.13 -5.20
N ILE A 155 4.10 -16.29 -4.20
CA ILE A 155 3.94 -16.57 -2.77
C ILE A 155 3.56 -15.27 -2.04
N ILE A 156 2.62 -15.39 -1.10
CA ILE A 156 2.24 -14.33 -0.16
C ILE A 156 2.70 -14.73 1.24
N LEU A 157 3.51 -13.89 1.86
CA LEU A 157 3.95 -13.98 3.24
C LEU A 157 3.00 -13.12 4.08
N GLY A 158 2.11 -13.80 4.79
CA GLY A 158 1.11 -13.14 5.62
C GLY A 158 1.68 -12.72 6.97
N ARG A 159 0.81 -12.16 7.81
CA ARG A 159 1.11 -11.77 9.19
C ARG A 159 1.75 -12.87 10.01
N SER A 160 1.39 -14.14 9.80
CA SER A 160 2.00 -15.27 10.52
C SER A 160 3.53 -15.31 10.41
N LEU A 161 4.09 -15.28 9.20
CA LEU A 161 5.54 -15.26 9.00
C LEU A 161 6.15 -13.89 9.33
N LEU A 162 5.47 -12.81 8.95
CA LEU A 162 5.94 -11.45 9.22
C LEU A 162 6.06 -11.19 10.73
N ALA A 163 5.14 -11.70 11.54
CA ALA A 163 5.22 -11.64 12.99
C ALA A 163 6.38 -12.48 13.54
N ALA A 164 6.61 -13.68 13.00
CA ALA A 164 7.76 -14.52 13.39
C ALA A 164 9.10 -13.80 13.14
N GLY A 165 9.20 -13.08 12.03
CA GLY A 165 10.34 -12.22 11.71
C GLY A 165 10.29 -10.83 12.32
N ARG A 166 9.36 -10.54 13.26
CA ARG A 166 9.18 -9.22 13.89
C ARG A 166 9.25 -8.07 12.87
N ALA A 167 8.53 -8.25 11.76
CA ALA A 167 8.62 -7.38 10.62
C ALA A 167 8.17 -5.94 10.94
N LEU A 168 8.89 -4.95 10.42
CA LEU A 168 8.52 -3.55 10.46
C LEU A 168 8.53 -3.01 9.03
N ILE A 169 7.44 -2.38 8.63
CA ILE A 169 7.29 -1.74 7.32
C ILE A 169 7.31 -0.23 7.53
N ASP A 170 8.28 0.42 6.91
CA ASP A 170 8.38 1.87 6.83
C ASP A 170 7.95 2.32 5.43
N CYS A 171 6.75 2.90 5.37
CA CYS A 171 6.16 3.38 4.12
C CYS A 171 6.80 4.69 3.62
N GLU A 172 7.44 5.48 4.50
CA GLU A 172 8.11 6.72 4.11
C GLU A 172 9.40 6.40 3.37
N THR A 173 10.20 5.47 3.91
CA THR A 173 11.48 5.07 3.31
C THR A 173 11.35 3.92 2.30
N GLY A 174 10.22 3.21 2.29
CA GLY A 174 10.03 2.01 1.49
C GLY A 174 10.87 0.83 1.97
N GLU A 175 11.13 0.75 3.27
CA GLU A 175 11.93 -0.30 3.90
C GLU A 175 11.07 -1.35 4.59
N LEU A 176 11.40 -2.63 4.37
CA LEU A 176 10.94 -3.73 5.22
C LEU A 176 12.11 -4.22 6.07
N LYS A 177 11.94 -4.24 7.39
CA LYS A 177 12.92 -4.77 8.35
C LYS A 177 12.42 -6.07 8.94
N MET A 178 13.28 -7.05 9.10
CA MET A 178 12.98 -8.27 9.83
C MET A 178 14.07 -8.56 10.87
N ARG A 179 13.67 -9.08 12.03
CA ARG A 179 14.55 -9.36 13.17
C ARG A 179 14.38 -10.78 13.66
N LEU A 180 15.52 -11.44 13.93
CA LEU A 180 15.59 -12.75 14.55
C LEU A 180 16.88 -12.83 15.39
N ASN A 181 16.77 -13.30 16.64
CA ASN A 181 17.91 -13.46 17.56
C ASN A 181 18.82 -12.23 17.67
N ASN A 182 18.22 -11.04 17.90
CA ASN A 182 18.88 -9.73 17.97
C ASN A 182 19.65 -9.30 16.71
N LYS A 183 19.54 -10.05 15.62
CA LYS A 183 20.05 -9.66 14.30
C LYS A 183 18.91 -9.05 13.50
N GLU A 184 19.24 -8.10 12.64
CA GLU A 184 18.31 -7.45 11.72
C GLU A 184 18.75 -7.64 10.26
N ILE A 185 17.79 -7.60 9.35
CA ILE A 185 17.96 -7.42 7.91
C ILE A 185 16.98 -6.34 7.44
N ILE A 186 17.41 -5.52 6.47
CA ILE A 186 16.62 -4.44 5.89
C ILE A 186 16.54 -4.67 4.37
N PHE A 187 15.34 -4.58 3.82
CA PHE A 187 15.05 -4.65 2.40
C PHE A 187 14.53 -3.31 1.92
N ASN A 188 15.17 -2.72 0.91
CA ASN A 188 14.70 -1.49 0.29
C ASN A 188 13.90 -1.82 -0.98
N VAL A 189 12.60 -1.55 -0.96
CA VAL A 189 11.68 -1.92 -2.05
C VAL A 189 11.85 -1.02 -3.28
N GLN A 190 12.30 0.23 -3.10
CA GLN A 190 12.48 1.19 -4.18
C GLN A 190 13.58 0.77 -5.18
N GLN A 191 14.59 0.02 -4.73
CA GLN A 191 15.67 -0.47 -5.60
C GLN A 191 15.23 -1.63 -6.52
N PHE A 192 14.30 -2.48 -6.08
CA PHE A 192 13.79 -3.61 -6.87
C PHE A 192 12.77 -3.19 -7.94
N MET A 193 12.22 -1.98 -7.83
CA MET A 193 11.28 -1.39 -8.79
C MET A 193 11.97 -0.64 -9.95
N ARG A 194 13.31 -0.54 -9.97
CA ARG A 194 14.07 0.18 -11.02
C ARG A 194 14.10 -0.51 -12.39
N ARG A 195 13.56 -1.72 -12.53
CA ARG A 195 13.26 -2.27 -13.86
C ARG A 195 11.89 -1.73 -14.28
N PRO A 196 11.72 -1.17 -15.49
CA PRO A 196 10.43 -0.70 -15.94
C PRO A 196 9.45 -1.86 -15.88
N ASN A 197 8.55 -1.78 -14.91
CA ASN A 197 7.53 -2.78 -14.69
C ASN A 197 6.57 -2.65 -15.87
N LYS A 198 6.58 -3.60 -16.80
CA LYS A 198 5.67 -3.57 -17.96
C LYS A 198 4.19 -3.62 -17.57
N PHE A 199 3.85 -3.80 -16.29
CA PHE A 199 2.49 -4.07 -15.85
C PHE A 199 2.15 -3.31 -14.57
N ALA A 200 1.87 -2.02 -14.72
CA ALA A 200 1.21 -1.21 -13.70
C ALA A 200 -0.28 -1.59 -13.48
N ASN A 201 -0.76 -2.71 -14.02
CA ASN A 201 -2.16 -3.11 -14.00
C ASN A 201 -2.34 -4.64 -13.97
N CYS A 202 -1.95 -5.31 -12.89
CA CYS A 202 -2.47 -6.65 -12.62
C CYS A 202 -3.70 -6.55 -11.71
N ARG A 203 -4.89 -6.58 -12.32
CA ARG A 203 -6.18 -6.49 -11.61
C ARG A 203 -6.48 -7.71 -10.73
N GLN A 204 -5.80 -8.84 -10.96
CA GLN A 204 -6.09 -10.11 -10.29
C GLN A 204 -5.54 -10.19 -8.85
N TRP A 205 -4.46 -9.47 -8.52
CA TRP A 205 -3.92 -9.46 -7.14
C TRP A 205 -4.84 -8.80 -6.12
N ARG A 206 -5.66 -7.83 -6.55
CA ARG A 206 -6.68 -7.19 -5.68
C ARG A 206 -7.77 -8.14 -5.21
N GLN A 207 -7.84 -9.34 -5.79
CA GLN A 207 -8.77 -10.36 -5.29
C GLN A 207 -8.15 -11.04 -4.07
N LEU A 208 -6.83 -11.23 -4.02
CA LEU A 208 -6.13 -11.87 -2.90
C LEU A 208 -5.80 -10.90 -1.75
N MET A 209 -5.62 -9.60 -2.04
CA MET A 209 -5.36 -8.51 -1.08
C MET A 209 -6.58 -7.61 -0.88
#